data_AF-A0A2H3FPB3-F1
#
_entry.id   AF-A0A2H3FPB3-F1
#
_cell.length_a   1.000
_cell.length_b   1.000
_cell.length_c   1.000
_cell.angle_alpha   90.00
_cell.angle_beta   90.00
_cell.angle_gamma   90.00
#
_symmetry.space_group_name_H-M   'P 1'
#
loop_
_entity.id
_entity.type
_entity.pdbx_description
1 polymer ?
#
loop_
_entity_poly.entity_id
_entity_poly.type
_entity_poly.pdbx_seq_one_letter_code
_entity_poly.pdbx_strand_id
1 'polypeptide(L)'
;MSSNERPTYDTPQMNGTMGIIVRGEEVLILERRLKNREISENGPPGTYRAGVCMNLLDSTNYSVPIDSWAFPGGKVDNGETPEEAVVRECEEEVGLKVKIRPIGDEPVWGVTDDRLDQFWRCHFYVVVQTDPNQKTRVEGAT
;
A
#
# COMPACT_ATOMS: atom_id res chain seq x y z
N MET A 1 22.91 24.02 6.54
CA MET A 1 22.86 23.54 5.15
C MET A 1 21.88 22.39 5.13
N SER A 2 20.80 22.54 4.37
CA SER A 2 19.69 21.58 4.29
C SER A 2 20.16 20.29 3.61
N SER A 3 20.27 19.20 4.34
CA SER A 3 20.41 17.88 3.73
C SER A 3 19.00 17.36 3.37
N ASN A 4 18.45 17.92 2.29
CA ASN A 4 17.29 17.38 1.57
C ASN A 4 17.71 16.23 0.63
N GLU A 5 18.87 15.61 0.88
CA GLU A 5 19.31 14.45 0.12
C GLU A 5 18.44 13.26 0.50
N ARG A 6 17.54 12.91 -0.43
CA ARG A 6 16.82 11.64 -0.39
C ARG A 6 17.87 10.53 -0.26
N PRO A 7 17.69 9.57 0.66
CA PRO A 7 18.63 8.47 0.83
C PRO A 7 18.79 7.72 -0.49
N THR A 8 20.04 7.49 -0.89
CA THR A 8 20.36 6.71 -2.09
C THR A 8 20.11 5.23 -1.82
N TYR A 9 19.38 4.56 -2.71
CA TYR A 9 18.94 3.16 -2.59
C TYR A 9 20.06 2.12 -2.87
N ASP A 10 21.33 2.48 -2.64
CA ASP A 10 22.52 1.70 -3.01
C ASP A 10 22.95 0.66 -1.95
N THR A 11 22.25 0.60 -0.81
CA THR A 11 22.39 -0.49 0.17
C THR A 11 21.19 -1.44 0.06
N PRO A 12 21.33 -2.74 0.37
CA PRO A 12 20.20 -3.66 0.48
C PRO A 12 19.36 -3.31 1.72
N GLN A 13 18.64 -2.20 1.64
CA GLN A 13 17.55 -1.85 2.53
C GLN A 13 16.32 -2.55 1.96
N MET A 14 15.62 -3.30 2.80
CA MET A 14 14.35 -3.85 2.37
C MET A 14 13.33 -2.70 2.39
N ASN A 15 13.06 -2.14 1.21
CA ASN A 15 12.16 -1.01 1.05
C ASN A 15 10.76 -1.49 0.66
N GLY A 16 9.76 -0.88 1.26
CA GLY A 16 8.36 -1.05 0.91
C GLY A 16 7.68 0.27 0.59
N THR A 17 6.52 0.17 -0.01
CA THR A 17 5.68 1.31 -0.34
C THR A 17 4.21 0.98 -0.10
N MET A 18 3.42 1.98 0.29
CA MET A 18 2.01 1.85 0.64
C MET A 18 1.22 3.02 0.05
N GLY A 19 0.13 2.71 -0.66
CA GLY A 19 -0.74 3.67 -1.31
C GLY A 19 -2.01 3.96 -0.52
N ILE A 20 -2.16 5.17 0.00
CA ILE A 20 -3.39 5.67 0.61
C ILE A 20 -4.28 6.19 -0.53
N ILE A 21 -5.16 5.31 -1.04
CA ILE A 21 -6.06 5.64 -2.14
C ILE A 21 -7.28 6.38 -1.59
N VAL A 22 -7.41 7.66 -1.92
CA VAL A 22 -8.51 8.53 -1.46
C VAL A 22 -9.60 8.65 -2.52
N ARG A 23 -10.86 8.42 -2.13
CA ARG A 23 -12.07 8.55 -2.95
C ARG A 23 -13.08 9.47 -2.26
N GLY A 24 -12.98 10.77 -2.53
CA GLY A 24 -13.78 11.76 -1.80
C GLY A 24 -13.37 11.78 -0.32
N GLU A 25 -14.28 11.38 0.57
CA GLU A 25 -14.05 11.27 2.02
C GLU A 25 -13.67 9.84 2.46
N GLU A 26 -13.59 8.90 1.52
CA GLU A 26 -13.28 7.50 1.80
C GLU A 26 -11.82 7.16 1.51
N VAL A 27 -11.30 6.16 2.23
CA VAL A 27 -9.98 5.56 1.96
C VAL A 27 -10.17 4.08 1.70
N LEU A 28 -9.50 3.57 0.67
CA LEU A 28 -9.46 2.14 0.39
C LEU A 28 -8.47 1.46 1.35
N ILE A 29 -8.93 0.43 2.05
CA ILE A 29 -8.09 -0.42 2.90
C ILE A 29 -8.32 -1.89 2.53
N LEU A 30 -7.27 -2.70 2.59
CA LEU A 30 -7.29 -4.12 2.27
C LEU A 30 -7.40 -4.96 3.54
N GLU A 31 -8.22 -6.01 3.50
CA GLU A 31 -8.20 -7.03 4.53
C GLU A 31 -7.11 -8.08 4.21
N ARG A 32 -6.04 -8.12 5.03
CA ARG A 32 -4.98 -9.12 4.96
C ARG A 32 -5.52 -10.50 5.34
N ARG A 33 -5.30 -11.52 4.50
CA ARG A 33 -5.37 -12.91 4.98
C ARG A 33 -4.09 -13.21 5.75
N LEU A 34 -4.21 -13.85 6.91
CA LEU A 34 -3.05 -14.45 7.55
C LEU A 34 -2.45 -15.48 6.58
N LYS A 35 -1.22 -15.23 6.13
CA LYS A 35 -0.45 -16.18 5.33
C LYS A 35 -0.07 -17.37 6.22
N ASN A 36 -0.79 -18.47 6.07
CA ASN A 36 -0.27 -19.77 6.50
C ASN A 36 0.67 -20.33 5.41
N ARG A 37 1.45 -21.36 5.76
CA ARG A 37 2.47 -21.94 4.88
C ARG A 37 1.89 -22.40 3.52
N GLU A 38 0.70 -22.97 3.54
CA GLU A 38 0.01 -23.47 2.35
C GLU A 38 -0.35 -22.34 1.36
N ILE A 39 -0.89 -21.21 1.85
CA ILE A 39 -1.21 -20.05 1.01
C ILE A 39 0.05 -19.39 0.47
N SER A 40 1.15 -19.40 1.23
CA SER A 40 2.43 -18.86 0.75
C SER A 40 3.07 -19.71 -0.35
N GLU A 41 2.88 -21.03 -0.31
CA GLU A 41 3.48 -21.97 -1.26
C GLU A 41 2.61 -22.20 -2.50
N ASN A 42 1.28 -22.17 -2.35
CA ASN A 42 0.32 -22.58 -3.41
C ASN A 42 -0.84 -21.59 -3.65
N GLY A 43 -0.88 -20.46 -2.94
CA GLY A 43 -1.95 -19.46 -3.08
C GLY A 43 -1.82 -18.59 -4.34
N PRO A 44 -2.88 -17.85 -4.70
CA PRO A 44 -2.80 -16.85 -5.76
C PRO A 44 -1.71 -15.79 -5.46
N PRO A 45 -1.09 -15.17 -6.48
CA PRO A 45 -0.18 -14.06 -6.28
C PRO A 45 -0.90 -12.92 -5.53
N GLY A 46 -0.32 -12.44 -4.42
CA GLY A 46 -0.93 -11.43 -3.56
C GLY A 46 -1.52 -11.99 -2.26
N THR A 47 -1.61 -11.15 -1.21
CA THR A 47 -1.90 -11.62 0.18
C THR A 47 -3.24 -11.16 0.73
N TYR A 48 -4.07 -10.52 -0.08
CA TYR A 48 -5.18 -9.70 0.38
C TYR A 48 -6.53 -10.25 -0.10
N ARG A 49 -7.56 -10.24 0.78
CA ARG A 49 -8.97 -10.28 0.34
C ARG A 49 -9.40 -8.84 0.07
N ALA A 50 -10.29 -8.70 -0.89
CA ALA A 50 -11.26 -7.60 -1.02
C ALA A 50 -10.86 -6.27 -0.38
N GLY A 51 -10.49 -5.28 -1.21
CA GLY A 51 -10.43 -3.91 -0.74
C GLY A 51 -11.80 -3.46 -0.26
N VAL A 52 -11.89 -3.08 1.01
CA VAL A 52 -13.07 -2.47 1.61
C VAL A 52 -12.84 -0.95 1.59
N CYS A 53 -13.78 -0.19 1.03
CA CYS A 53 -13.82 1.25 1.28
C CYS A 53 -14.40 1.45 2.68
N MET A 54 -13.58 1.90 3.63
CA MET A 54 -14.04 2.21 4.98
C MET A 54 -14.27 3.71 5.09
N ASN A 55 -15.45 4.09 5.60
CA ASN A 55 -15.63 5.40 6.18
C ASN A 55 -15.07 5.35 7.60
N LEU A 56 -14.03 6.12 7.89
CA LEU A 56 -13.31 6.10 9.17
C LEU A 56 -14.19 6.48 10.38
N LEU A 57 -15.42 6.97 10.14
CA LEU A 57 -16.39 7.35 11.17
C LEU A 57 -17.34 6.21 11.59
N ASP A 58 -17.38 5.07 10.88
CA ASP A 58 -18.20 3.92 11.25
C ASP A 58 -17.37 2.85 11.97
N SER A 59 -17.05 3.11 13.24
CA SER A 59 -16.21 2.24 14.07
C SER A 59 -17.00 1.13 14.78
N THR A 60 -18.26 0.86 14.42
CA THR A 60 -19.20 0.16 15.32
C THR A 60 -19.48 -1.31 15.00
N ASN A 61 -18.96 -1.88 13.92
CA ASN A 61 -19.43 -3.20 13.46
C ASN A 61 -18.41 -4.22 12.91
N TYR A 62 -17.11 -4.08 13.17
CA TYR A 62 -16.11 -5.04 12.68
C TYR A 62 -15.33 -5.69 13.83
N SER A 63 -15.65 -6.96 14.14
CA SER A 63 -14.80 -7.84 14.95
C SER A 63 -13.74 -8.51 14.06
N VAL A 64 -12.86 -7.69 13.51
CA VAL A 64 -11.71 -8.14 12.70
C VAL A 64 -10.47 -8.21 13.60
N PRO A 65 -9.62 -9.23 13.46
CA PRO A 65 -8.39 -9.31 14.23
C PRO A 65 -7.54 -8.03 14.07
N ILE A 66 -6.85 -7.67 15.15
CA ILE A 66 -5.78 -6.65 15.10
C ILE A 66 -4.77 -7.13 14.03
N ASP A 67 -4.29 -6.21 13.18
CA ASP A 67 -3.39 -6.44 12.03
C ASP A 67 -4.02 -7.08 10.78
N SER A 68 -5.35 -7.16 10.70
CA SER A 68 -6.04 -7.60 9.47
C SER A 68 -6.12 -6.53 8.38
N TRP A 69 -5.64 -5.31 8.59
CA TRP A 69 -5.80 -4.22 7.63
C TRP A 69 -4.47 -3.69 7.09
N ALA A 70 -4.42 -3.40 5.80
CA ALA A 70 -3.27 -2.76 5.16
C ALA A 70 -3.71 -1.84 4.02
N PHE A 71 -2.86 -0.88 3.67
CA PHE A 71 -2.99 -0.20 2.38
C PHE A 71 -2.46 -1.11 1.26
N PRO A 72 -2.93 -0.94 0.01
CA PRO A 72 -2.30 -1.58 -1.15
C PRO A 72 -0.85 -1.16 -1.24
N GLY A 73 0.03 -2.13 -1.47
CA GLY A 73 1.46 -1.88 -1.41
C GLY A 73 2.28 -3.13 -1.17
N GLY A 74 3.56 -3.00 -1.47
CA GLY A 74 4.48 -4.10 -1.50
C GLY A 74 5.93 -3.66 -1.44
N LYS A 75 6.80 -4.57 -1.87
CA LYS A 75 8.24 -4.35 -1.88
C LYS A 75 8.61 -3.48 -3.08
N VAL A 76 9.57 -2.59 -2.87
CA VAL A 76 10.20 -1.86 -3.97
C VAL A 76 11.21 -2.78 -4.66
N ASP A 77 11.09 -2.94 -5.96
CA ASP A 77 11.98 -3.80 -6.74
C ASP A 77 13.31 -3.12 -7.09
N ASN A 78 14.30 -3.91 -7.52
CA ASN A 78 15.62 -3.40 -7.85
C ASN A 78 15.55 -2.45 -9.06
N GLY A 79 16.02 -1.22 -8.88
CA GLY A 79 16.00 -0.18 -9.92
C GLY A 79 14.68 0.57 -10.02
N GLU A 80 13.71 0.27 -9.15
CA GLU A 80 12.43 0.96 -9.05
C GLU A 80 12.47 1.99 -7.91
N THR A 81 11.87 3.16 -8.12
CA THR A 81 11.63 4.14 -7.04
C THR A 81 10.40 3.76 -6.21
N PRO A 82 10.29 4.15 -4.93
CA PRO A 82 9.07 3.89 -4.16
C PRO A 82 7.81 4.51 -4.77
N GLU A 83 7.96 5.61 -5.52
CA GLU A 83 6.91 6.25 -6.31
C GLU A 83 6.43 5.38 -7.48
N GLU A 84 7.33 4.74 -8.22
CA GLU A 84 6.97 3.80 -9.30
C GLU A 84 6.35 2.54 -8.71
N ALA A 85 6.94 2.01 -7.64
CA ALA A 85 6.46 0.83 -6.94
C ALA A 85 5.01 1.00 -6.46
N VAL A 86 4.64 2.15 -5.87
CA VAL A 86 3.27 2.31 -5.36
C VAL A 86 2.22 2.32 -6.46
N VAL A 87 2.57 2.86 -7.64
CA VAL A 87 1.69 2.87 -8.80
C VAL A 87 1.51 1.44 -9.33
N ARG A 88 2.61 0.68 -9.46
CA ARG A 88 2.59 -0.73 -9.88
C ARG A 88 1.77 -1.58 -8.90
N GLU A 89 2.07 -1.52 -7.61
CA GLU A 89 1.41 -2.32 -6.57
C GLU A 89 -0.10 -2.03 -6.51
N CYS A 90 -0.52 -0.77 -6.66
CA CYS A 90 -1.95 -0.45 -6.74
C CYS A 90 -2.63 -1.09 -7.96
N GLU A 91 -1.96 -1.16 -9.12
CA GLU A 91 -2.51 -1.83 -10.29
C GLU A 91 -2.50 -3.36 -10.12
N GLU A 92 -1.44 -3.93 -9.54
CA GLU A 92 -1.29 -5.37 -9.33
C GLU A 92 -2.23 -5.93 -8.25
N GLU A 93 -2.40 -5.24 -7.12
CA GLU A 93 -3.19 -5.76 -6.00
C GLU A 93 -4.67 -5.45 -6.15
N VAL A 94 -5.00 -4.23 -6.55
CA VAL A 94 -6.38 -3.74 -6.57
C VAL A 94 -6.89 -3.35 -7.96
N GLY A 95 -6.08 -3.53 -9.00
CA GLY A 95 -6.49 -3.27 -10.38
C GLY A 95 -6.77 -1.79 -10.66
N LEU A 96 -6.22 -0.86 -9.86
CA LEU A 96 -6.48 0.57 -9.98
C LEU A 96 -5.28 1.30 -10.56
N LYS A 97 -5.51 2.08 -11.62
CA LYS A 97 -4.53 3.01 -12.13
C LYS A 97 -4.58 4.28 -11.30
N VAL A 98 -3.45 4.63 -10.71
CA VAL A 98 -3.35 5.75 -9.77
C VAL A 98 -2.23 6.69 -10.15
N LYS A 99 -2.29 7.90 -9.60
CA LYS A 99 -1.18 8.86 -9.59
C LYS A 99 -0.99 9.39 -8.18
N ILE A 100 0.25 9.72 -7.84
CA ILE A 100 0.57 10.37 -6.57
C ILE A 100 -0.12 11.74 -6.54
N ARG A 101 -0.78 12.02 -5.41
CA ARG A 101 -1.32 13.32 -5.07
C ARG A 101 -0.42 13.93 -3.99
N PRO A 102 0.46 14.88 -4.35
CA PRO A 102 1.27 15.61 -3.38
C PRO A 102 0.40 16.29 -2.32
N ILE A 103 0.94 16.44 -1.12
CA ILE A 103 0.32 17.22 -0.05
C ILE A 103 1.21 18.44 0.17
N GLY A 104 0.74 19.59 -0.34
CA GLY A 104 1.61 20.76 -0.48
C GLY A 104 2.71 20.50 -1.50
N ASP A 105 3.94 20.82 -1.13
CA ASP A 105 5.12 20.64 -1.99
C ASP A 105 5.76 19.25 -1.86
N GLU A 106 5.27 18.40 -0.95
CA GLU A 106 5.85 17.10 -0.64
C GLU A 106 5.11 15.96 -1.37
N PRO A 107 5.84 15.09 -2.11
CA PRO A 107 5.25 13.91 -2.74
C PRO A 107 5.03 12.76 -1.75
N VAL A 108 5.81 12.69 -0.66
CA VAL A 108 5.76 11.61 0.36
C VAL A 108 4.96 12.08 1.57
N TRP A 109 3.97 11.29 2.00
CA TRP A 109 3.15 11.64 3.17
C TRP A 109 3.75 11.15 4.49
N GLY A 110 4.51 10.06 4.47
CA GLY A 110 5.20 9.56 5.66
C GLY A 110 6.22 8.48 5.30
N VAL A 111 7.19 8.29 6.20
CA VAL A 111 8.16 7.20 6.15
C VAL A 111 8.20 6.55 7.52
N THR A 112 8.14 5.22 7.58
CA THR A 112 8.38 4.46 8.80
C THR A 112 9.65 3.64 8.67
N ASP A 113 10.44 3.61 9.74
CA ASP A 113 11.63 2.77 9.85
C ASP A 113 11.35 1.70 10.91
N ASP A 114 11.09 0.47 10.45
CA ASP A 114 10.83 -0.66 11.31
C ASP A 114 12.13 -1.43 11.56
N ARG A 115 12.55 -1.47 12.82
CA ARG A 115 13.69 -2.28 13.28
C ARG A 115 13.20 -3.65 13.74
N LEU A 116 12.78 -4.47 12.79
CA LEU A 116 12.58 -5.90 13.01
C LEU A 116 13.96 -6.62 12.93
N ASP A 117 14.01 -7.86 12.45
CA ASP A 117 15.28 -8.61 12.27
C ASP A 117 16.22 -7.98 11.23
N GLN A 118 15.69 -7.17 10.32
CA GLN A 118 16.42 -6.34 9.35
C GLN A 118 15.81 -4.94 9.30
N PHE A 119 16.59 -3.93 8.93
CA PHE A 119 16.09 -2.57 8.77
C PHE A 119 15.13 -2.51 7.56
N TRP A 120 13.85 -2.26 7.83
CA TRP A 120 12.83 -2.10 6.81
C TRP A 120 12.33 -0.67 6.79
N ARG A 121 12.28 -0.04 5.62
CA ARG A 121 11.72 1.29 5.43
C ARG A 121 10.47 1.21 4.59
N CYS A 122 9.38 1.81 5.05
CA CYS A 122 8.13 1.89 4.29
C CYS A 122 7.80 3.34 3.93
N HIS A 123 7.53 3.58 2.65
CA HIS A 123 7.10 4.89 2.13
C HIS A 123 5.58 4.94 1.96
N PHE A 124 4.94 6.00 2.44
CA PHE A 124 3.50 6.18 2.30
C PHE A 124 3.19 7.31 1.33
N TYR A 125 2.36 7.01 0.33
CA TYR A 125 1.93 7.96 -0.69
C TYR A 125 0.43 8.12 -0.65
N VAL A 126 -0.04 9.37 -0.68
CA VAL A 126 -1.44 9.64 -1.01
C VAL A 126 -1.58 9.54 -2.52
N VAL A 127 -2.49 8.68 -2.97
CA VAL A 127 -2.72 8.44 -4.39
C VAL A 127 -4.20 8.63 -4.72
N VAL A 128 -4.45 9.02 -5.97
CA VAL A 128 -5.81 9.18 -6.51
C VAL A 128 -5.91 8.40 -7.81
N GLN A 129 -7.11 7.87 -8.08
CA GLN A 129 -7.35 7.19 -9.34
C GLN A 129 -7.21 8.15 -10.52
N THR A 130 -6.62 7.65 -11.59
CA THR A 130 -6.61 8.37 -12.87
C THR A 130 -7.98 8.37 -13.53
N ASP A 131 -8.74 7.27 -13.37
CA ASP A 131 -10.15 7.17 -13.74
C ASP A 131 -11.01 6.94 -12.48
N PRO A 132 -11.80 7.94 -12.04
CA PRO A 132 -12.69 7.81 -10.89
C PRO A 132 -13.74 6.70 -11.01
N ASN A 133 -14.05 6.25 -12.22
CA ASN A 133 -15.06 5.21 -12.46
C ASN A 133 -14.46 3.79 -12.49
N GLN A 134 -13.13 3.67 -12.45
CA GLN A 134 -12.48 2.37 -12.41
C GLN A 134 -12.83 1.64 -11.11
N LYS A 135 -13.37 0.43 -11.25
CA LYS A 135 -13.73 -0.40 -10.09
C LYS A 135 -12.51 -1.13 -9.55
N THR A 136 -12.46 -1.27 -8.24
CA THR A 136 -11.45 -2.07 -7.54
C THR A 136 -11.61 -3.54 -7.92
N ARG A 137 -10.51 -4.21 -8.28
CA ARG A 137 -10.49 -5.66 -8.40
C ARG A 137 -10.44 -6.28 -7.01
N VAL A 138 -11.49 -7.02 -6.69
CA VAL A 138 -11.60 -7.79 -5.45
C VAL A 138 -11.48 -9.25 -5.82
N GLU A 139 -10.33 -9.87 -5.61
CA GLU A 139 -10.23 -11.33 -5.73
C GLU A 139 -10.93 -12.00 -4.53
N GLY A 140 -11.98 -12.78 -4.82
CA GLY A 140 -12.66 -13.61 -3.82
C GLY A 140 -14.12 -13.25 -3.49
N ALA A 141 -14.81 -12.43 -4.28
CA ALA A 141 -16.27 -12.35 -4.22
C ALA A 141 -16.88 -13.47 -5.10
N THR A 142 -16.91 -14.68 -4.56
CA THR A 142 -17.84 -15.75 -4.96
C THR A 142 -18.77 -16.03 -3.81
#